data_AF-V7PLH9-F1
#
_entry.id   AF-V7PLH9-F1
#
_cell.length_a   1.000
_cell.length_b   1.000
_cell.length_c   1.000
_cell.angle_alpha   90.00
_cell.angle_beta   90.00
_cell.angle_gamma   90.00
#
_symmetry.space_group_name_H-M   'P 1'
#
loop_
_entity.id
_entity.type
_entity.pdbx_description
1 polymer ?
#
loop_
_entity_poly.entity_id
_entity_poly.type
_entity_poly.pdbx_seq_one_letter_code
_entity_poly.pdbx_strand_id
1 'polypeptide(L)'
;MKSIKILNRERHNFSTLISLKKKWQNLSAYITKDSDMSHWRELNGKMSEIESLVHSHENSQIKKIDWNKWNEKISNKELLLCMKNFYDNQMSALEAMEEGEKKESGSKKSEEDKLFEEALNNCKKAEETSAKLLIDGAKTLWISFHNPSVNNLDNNEWIESDKYWQAFVEKHATYNLNNKSLEPEDEENKNIEKNEWHKKTTKFNERSDTPILYDYMVNLPSWEYYDINRRVFLENLLYFLLRTGLSYKFFPELFRWKWKTHIEDLRFQFLDIAQKRRKNYQLSTAKREVPLELQPSDYEHKGEEYHLKLLNHFKDYQNLVLSRLMSNYIFLCDPFIPIQSKESLNNILKIHNGGKLYKLNNDNVNCLFYLPKDCDENSTKIMYKPLDALTNFYSYLQNKNIKLNDTYYKLLHIFTQILQERGTYWLNLPNENIPDSFLRRYNKDDPLYPVYDEYVSKLKDEFLNKIEIPFNNYTQEIEIIEEKYKNECEFFDKFVQTFLPDDISLTYEDDTPDLSKLNESQIKKLLDEKKIKIFDEQTNQLLNDPLTIMEYIKNQEIEKQQIKEFVKSLSS
;
A
#
# COMPACT_ATOMS: atom_id res chain seq x y z
N MET A 1 49.13 24.38 92.85
CA MET A 1 48.26 23.23 93.17
C MET A 1 47.25 23.09 92.05
N LYS A 2 47.38 22.05 91.24
CA LYS A 2 46.56 21.77 90.05
C LYS A 2 45.50 20.74 90.44
N SER A 3 44.23 21.13 90.50
CA SER A 3 43.11 20.19 90.43
C SER A 3 42.74 19.97 88.97
N ILE A 4 42.60 18.69 88.63
CA ILE A 4 42.55 18.15 87.28
C ILE A 4 41.24 18.57 86.60
N LYS A 5 41.33 19.36 85.51
CA LYS A 5 40.23 19.55 84.57
C LYS A 5 40.02 18.25 83.80
N ILE A 6 38.92 17.56 84.07
CA ILE A 6 38.38 16.57 83.16
C ILE A 6 37.85 17.36 81.95
N LEU A 7 38.60 17.34 80.86
CA LEU A 7 38.20 17.86 79.56
C LEU A 7 37.21 16.88 78.93
N ASN A 8 35.91 17.06 79.19
CA ASN A 8 34.89 16.55 78.30
C ASN A 8 34.91 17.42 77.02
N ARG A 9 35.50 16.90 75.95
CA ARG A 9 35.30 17.42 74.60
C ARG A 9 33.86 17.12 74.20
N GLU A 10 32.93 18.03 74.51
CA GLU A 10 31.56 17.95 74.00
C GLU A 10 31.57 18.16 72.48
N ARG A 11 31.32 17.06 71.77
CA ARG A 11 31.05 16.98 70.34
C ARG A 11 29.68 17.60 70.05
N HIS A 12 29.61 18.93 69.96
CA HIS A 12 28.32 19.63 69.81
C HIS A 12 27.75 19.69 68.38
N ASN A 13 28.49 19.30 67.35
CA ASN A 13 28.05 19.51 65.96
C ASN A 13 27.44 18.28 65.26
N PHE A 14 27.47 17.08 65.86
CA PHE A 14 26.96 15.85 65.22
C PHE A 14 25.59 15.37 65.73
N SER A 15 25.14 15.84 66.90
CA SER A 15 23.84 15.44 67.48
C SER A 15 22.62 16.08 66.80
N THR A 16 22.82 17.11 65.97
CA THR A 16 21.77 17.85 65.25
C THR A 16 21.35 17.21 63.91
N LEU A 17 22.18 16.34 63.32
CA LEU A 17 21.84 15.64 62.07
C LEU A 17 20.71 14.62 62.27
N ILE A 18 20.75 13.87 63.37
CA ILE A 18 19.76 12.81 63.68
C ILE A 18 18.36 13.39 63.95
N SER A 19 18.28 14.58 64.58
CA SER A 19 17.00 15.23 64.91
C SER A 19 16.35 15.91 63.69
N LEU A 20 17.15 16.44 62.76
CA LEU A 20 16.67 16.96 61.48
C LEU A 20 16.25 15.83 60.53
N LYS A 21 16.97 14.71 60.49
CA LYS A 21 16.64 13.53 59.64
C LYS A 21 15.20 13.05 59.79
N LYS A 22 14.67 12.98 61.02
CA LYS A 22 13.29 12.56 61.28
C LYS A 22 12.21 13.43 60.59
N LYS A 23 12.49 14.70 60.29
CA LYS A 23 11.54 15.60 59.60
C LYS A 23 11.55 15.42 58.07
N TRP A 24 12.67 15.02 57.49
CA TRP A 24 12.86 14.93 56.04
C TRP A 24 12.63 13.50 55.50
N GLN A 25 12.80 12.47 56.34
CA GLN A 25 12.62 11.07 55.94
C GLN A 25 11.23 10.72 55.39
N ASN A 26 10.19 11.45 55.79
CA ASN A 26 8.81 11.20 55.36
C ASN A 26 8.47 11.84 54.00
N LEU A 27 9.42 12.50 53.34
CA LEU A 27 9.20 13.13 52.03
C LEU A 27 9.08 12.11 50.89
N SER A 28 9.47 10.86 51.12
CA SER A 28 9.33 9.76 50.14
C SER A 28 7.88 9.56 49.67
N ALA A 29 6.90 9.83 50.54
CA ALA A 29 5.48 9.67 50.22
C ALA A 29 4.97 10.66 49.16
N TYR A 30 5.69 11.75 48.89
CA TYR A 30 5.31 12.79 47.94
C TYR A 30 6.03 12.66 46.59
N ILE A 31 6.90 11.66 46.42
CA ILE A 31 7.62 11.42 45.18
C ILE A 31 6.80 10.49 44.30
N THR A 32 6.40 10.98 43.13
CA THR A 32 5.51 10.27 42.21
C THR A 32 6.21 9.75 40.96
N LYS A 33 7.43 10.23 40.67
CA LYS A 33 8.23 9.82 39.51
C LYS A 33 9.35 8.86 39.91
N ASP A 34 9.55 7.81 39.11
CA ASP A 34 10.61 6.82 39.35
C ASP A 34 12.03 7.40 39.25
N SER A 35 12.24 8.41 38.39
CA SER A 35 13.51 9.15 38.28
C SER A 35 13.87 9.83 39.59
N ASP A 36 12.91 10.52 40.19
CA ASP A 36 13.11 11.32 41.40
C ASP A 36 13.24 10.40 42.63
N MET A 37 12.58 9.23 42.60
CA MET A 37 12.78 8.16 43.57
C MET A 37 14.21 7.58 43.53
N SER A 38 14.82 7.50 42.35
CA SER A 38 16.20 7.02 42.22
C SER A 38 17.20 7.99 42.87
N HIS A 39 17.04 9.29 42.63
CA HIS A 39 17.83 10.35 43.27
C HIS A 39 17.59 10.41 44.79
N TRP A 40 16.36 10.19 45.25
CA TRP A 40 16.04 10.10 46.68
C TRP A 40 16.72 8.90 47.36
N ARG A 41 16.81 7.75 46.69
CA ARG A 41 17.55 6.58 47.19
C ARG A 41 19.04 6.84 47.26
N GLU A 42 19.61 7.50 46.26
CA GLU A 42 21.03 7.88 46.24
C GLU A 42 21.37 8.83 47.39
N LEU A 43 20.55 9.88 47.60
CA LEU A 43 20.72 10.82 48.71
C LEU A 43 20.66 10.12 50.07
N ASN A 44 19.68 9.23 50.28
CA ASN A 44 19.58 8.46 51.52
C ASN A 44 20.74 7.48 51.70
N GLY A 45 21.23 6.87 50.62
CA GLY A 45 22.41 6.02 50.63
C GLY A 45 23.66 6.79 51.08
N LYS A 46 23.91 7.96 50.48
CA LYS A 46 25.01 8.86 50.85
C LYS A 46 24.91 9.37 52.28
N MET A 47 23.71 9.71 52.74
CA MET A 47 23.47 10.12 54.13
C MET A 47 23.78 8.99 55.11
N SER A 48 23.41 7.74 54.79
CA SER A 48 23.73 6.57 55.61
C SER A 48 25.23 6.26 55.61
N GLU A 49 25.93 6.44 54.49
CA GLU A 49 27.40 6.32 54.40
C GLU A 49 28.09 7.34 55.31
N ILE A 50 27.68 8.62 55.24
CA ILE A 50 28.21 9.70 56.10
C ILE A 50 27.98 9.39 57.57
N GLU A 51 26.78 8.95 57.96
CA GLU A 51 26.49 8.57 59.34
C GLU A 51 27.38 7.41 59.81
N SER A 52 27.58 6.39 58.99
CA SER A 52 28.47 5.27 59.32
C SER A 52 29.92 5.71 59.50
N LEU A 53 30.40 6.64 58.65
CA LEU A 53 31.72 7.25 58.75
C LEU A 53 31.87 8.05 60.03
N VAL A 54 30.92 8.94 60.34
CA VAL A 54 30.90 9.72 61.58
C VAL A 54 30.89 8.80 62.79
N HIS A 55 30.01 7.80 62.82
CA HIS A 55 29.91 6.88 63.96
C HIS A 55 31.16 6.01 64.13
N SER A 56 31.80 5.60 63.03
CA SER A 56 33.06 4.86 63.05
C SER A 56 34.22 5.72 63.59
N HIS A 57 34.30 6.98 63.19
CA HIS A 57 35.29 7.94 63.68
C HIS A 57 35.03 8.34 65.14
N GLU A 58 33.76 8.48 65.54
CA GLU A 58 33.37 8.81 66.90
C GLU A 58 33.78 7.73 67.91
N ASN A 59 33.76 6.46 67.50
CA ASN A 59 34.18 5.32 68.31
C ASN A 59 35.70 5.08 68.29
N SER A 60 36.43 5.62 67.31
CA SER A 60 37.89 5.59 67.29
C SER A 60 38.50 6.74 68.11
N GLN A 61 38.97 6.47 69.32
CA GLN A 61 39.87 7.40 70.01
C GLN A 61 41.21 7.42 69.26
N ILE A 62 41.53 8.54 68.59
CA ILE A 62 42.83 8.75 67.95
C ILE A 62 43.92 8.57 69.02
N LYS A 63 44.67 7.47 68.95
CA LYS A 63 45.76 7.20 69.89
C LYS A 63 46.91 8.15 69.58
N LYS A 64 47.14 9.11 70.48
CA LYS A 64 48.28 10.02 70.38
C LYS A 64 49.57 9.21 70.41
N ILE A 65 50.41 9.35 69.38
CA ILE A 65 51.67 8.61 69.27
C ILE A 65 52.61 9.07 70.39
N ASP A 66 53.09 8.12 71.20
CA ASP A 66 54.09 8.40 72.24
C ASP A 66 55.50 8.32 71.65
N TRP A 67 55.98 9.46 71.14
CA TRP A 67 57.29 9.58 70.51
C TRP A 67 58.45 9.28 71.45
N ASN A 68 58.29 9.44 72.77
CA ASN A 68 59.37 9.20 73.73
C ASN A 68 59.72 7.70 73.79
N LYS A 69 58.70 6.85 73.80
CA LYS A 69 58.86 5.39 73.76
C LYS A 69 59.57 4.89 72.50
N TRP A 70 59.35 5.54 71.35
CA TRP A 70 59.99 5.17 70.09
C TRP A 70 61.42 5.69 69.99
N ASN A 71 61.71 6.84 70.60
CA ASN A 71 63.05 7.43 70.64
C ASN A 71 64.04 6.58 71.44
N GLU A 72 63.56 5.81 72.43
CA GLU A 72 64.38 4.84 73.18
C GLU A 72 64.63 3.53 72.42
N LYS A 73 63.74 3.15 71.49
CA LYS A 73 63.76 1.83 70.82
C LYS A 73 64.38 1.82 69.44
N ILE A 74 64.50 2.98 68.78
CA ILE A 74 65.00 3.08 67.41
C ILE A 74 66.41 3.66 67.42
N SER A 75 67.36 2.96 66.81
CA SER A 75 68.77 3.35 66.78
C SER A 75 69.03 4.55 65.86
N ASN A 76 68.26 4.69 64.77
CA ASN A 76 68.38 5.80 63.82
C ASN A 76 67.50 7.00 64.25
N LYS A 77 68.12 7.92 64.99
CA LYS A 77 67.43 9.06 65.61
C LYS A 77 67.13 10.20 64.64
N GLU A 78 67.92 10.38 63.59
CA GLU A 78 67.70 11.46 62.61
C GLU A 78 66.43 11.23 61.79
N LEU A 79 66.21 9.99 61.35
CA LEU A 79 65.03 9.63 60.57
C LEU A 79 63.75 9.67 61.42
N LEU A 80 63.83 9.26 62.69
CA LEU A 80 62.72 9.37 63.65
C LEU A 80 62.36 10.83 63.96
N LEU A 81 63.36 11.71 64.11
CA LEU A 81 63.15 13.14 64.33
C LEU A 81 62.48 13.79 63.12
N CYS A 82 62.90 13.42 61.90
CA CYS A 82 62.26 13.86 60.66
C CYS A 82 60.79 13.40 60.58
N MET A 83 60.50 12.13 60.90
CA MET A 83 59.12 11.61 60.94
C MET A 83 58.25 12.29 62.00
N LYS A 84 58.81 12.56 63.18
CA LYS A 84 58.09 13.30 64.24
C LYS A 84 57.77 14.72 63.80
N ASN A 85 58.75 15.44 63.25
CA ASN A 85 58.54 16.81 62.76
C ASN A 85 57.54 16.85 61.60
N PHE A 86 57.57 15.85 60.71
CA PHE A 86 56.56 15.71 59.66
C PHE A 86 55.16 15.47 60.24
N TYR A 87 55.01 14.55 61.20
CA TYR A 87 53.73 14.29 61.86
C TYR A 87 53.20 15.53 62.61
N ASP A 88 54.04 16.19 63.41
CA ASP A 88 53.65 17.36 64.20
C ASP A 88 53.27 18.54 63.29
N ASN A 89 54.01 18.76 62.18
CA ASN A 89 53.65 19.78 61.18
C ASN A 89 52.34 19.45 60.46
N GLN A 90 52.11 18.18 60.07
CA GLN A 90 50.86 17.78 59.42
C GLN A 90 49.67 17.89 60.38
N MET A 91 49.83 17.48 61.65
CA MET A 91 48.79 17.64 62.66
C MET A 91 48.49 19.11 62.95
N SER A 92 49.51 19.97 63.04
CA SER A 92 49.31 21.40 63.23
C SER A 92 48.65 22.06 62.01
N ALA A 93 48.95 21.61 60.79
CA ALA A 93 48.29 22.07 59.57
C ALA A 93 46.82 21.63 59.54
N LEU A 94 46.51 20.39 59.92
CA LEU A 94 45.14 19.87 60.03
C LEU A 94 44.34 20.60 61.12
N GLU A 95 44.93 20.85 62.29
CA GLU A 95 44.30 21.63 63.36
C GLU A 95 44.05 23.08 62.92
N ALA A 96 44.98 23.70 62.19
CA ALA A 96 44.80 25.04 61.62
C ALA A 96 43.70 25.08 60.54
N MET A 97 43.56 24.03 59.72
CA MET A 97 42.46 23.90 58.75
C MET A 97 41.11 23.74 59.45
N GLU A 98 41.04 22.95 60.53
CA GLU A 98 39.80 22.76 61.32
C GLU A 98 39.38 24.06 62.04
N GLU A 99 40.33 24.86 62.53
CA GLU A 99 40.05 26.19 63.11
C GLU A 99 39.71 27.24 62.03
N GLY A 100 40.26 27.11 60.82
CA GLY A 100 39.94 27.94 59.66
C GLY A 100 38.51 27.73 59.15
N GLU A 101 38.07 26.48 59.01
CA GLU A 101 36.69 26.13 58.61
C GLU A 101 35.64 26.65 59.61
N LYS A 102 35.95 26.66 60.90
CA LYS A 102 35.07 27.23 61.94
C LYS A 102 34.85 28.74 61.77
N LYS A 103 35.79 29.48 61.13
CA LYS A 103 35.70 30.93 60.89
C LYS A 103 35.17 31.30 59.50
N GLU A 104 35.33 30.45 58.49
CA GLU A 104 34.86 30.72 57.12
C GLU A 104 33.37 30.39 56.86
N SER A 105 32.67 29.78 57.83
CA SER A 105 31.25 29.39 57.71
C SER A 105 30.24 30.55 57.53
N GLY A 106 30.70 31.79 57.41
CA GLY A 106 29.84 32.96 57.24
C GLY A 106 30.37 33.97 56.23
N SER A 107 30.37 33.64 54.93
CA SER A 107 30.09 34.62 53.85
C SER A 107 30.37 34.08 52.44
N LYS A 108 29.39 33.36 51.88
CA LYS A 108 28.99 33.37 50.45
C LYS A 108 27.94 32.27 50.27
N LYS A 109 26.68 32.64 49.92
CA LYS A 109 25.68 31.65 49.51
C LYS A 109 26.26 30.87 48.32
N SER A 110 26.45 29.56 48.48
CA SER A 110 26.91 28.72 47.38
C SER A 110 25.81 28.62 46.31
N GLU A 111 26.14 28.16 45.10
CA GLU A 111 25.11 27.87 44.09
C GLU A 111 24.09 26.82 44.59
N GLU A 112 24.51 25.95 45.50
CA GLU A 112 23.68 24.91 46.12
C GLU A 112 22.60 25.51 47.05
N ASP A 113 22.92 26.57 47.80
CA ASP A 113 21.94 27.27 48.64
C ASP A 113 20.82 27.91 47.81
N LYS A 114 21.16 28.40 46.60
CA LYS A 114 20.16 28.97 45.67
C LYS A 114 19.24 27.89 45.11
N LEU A 115 19.78 26.74 44.73
CA LEU A 115 18.98 25.60 44.23
C LEU A 115 18.03 25.08 45.31
N PHE A 116 18.46 25.04 46.57
CA PHE A 116 17.62 24.66 47.69
C PHE A 116 16.51 25.69 47.97
N GLU A 117 16.82 27.00 47.95
CA GLU A 117 15.82 28.07 48.07
C GLU A 117 14.78 28.02 46.93
N GLU A 118 15.21 27.70 45.70
CA GLU A 118 14.32 27.52 44.55
C GLU A 118 13.39 26.31 44.70
N ALA A 119 13.92 25.15 45.12
CA ALA A 119 13.11 23.97 45.39
C ALA A 119 12.07 24.22 46.49
N LEU A 120 12.44 24.95 47.54
CA LEU A 120 11.51 25.34 48.61
C LEU A 120 10.41 26.28 48.10
N ASN A 121 10.75 27.25 47.26
CA ASN A 121 9.77 28.16 46.66
C ASN A 121 8.79 27.41 45.73
N ASN A 122 9.27 26.44 44.96
CA ASN A 122 8.43 25.60 44.12
C ASN A 122 7.49 24.72 44.95
N CYS A 123 7.99 24.12 46.04
CA CYS A 123 7.18 23.35 46.97
C CYS A 123 6.05 24.21 47.59
N LYS A 124 6.36 25.42 48.06
CA LYS A 124 5.37 26.35 48.61
C LYS A 124 4.30 26.75 47.60
N LYS A 125 4.69 27.07 46.35
CA LYS A 125 3.72 27.38 45.28
C LYS A 125 2.80 26.19 44.97
N ALA A 126 3.33 24.97 44.97
CA ALA A 126 2.55 23.76 44.76
C ALA A 126 1.59 23.48 45.93
N GLU A 127 2.03 23.72 47.17
CA GLU A 127 1.19 23.64 48.37
C GLU A 127 0.06 24.68 48.33
N GLU A 128 0.35 25.93 47.98
CA GLU A 128 -0.66 26.98 47.82
C GLU A 128 -1.70 26.62 46.74
N THR A 129 -1.24 26.07 45.62
CA THR A 129 -2.13 25.67 44.52
C THR A 129 -3.01 24.48 44.89
N SER A 130 -2.43 23.46 45.55
CA SER A 130 -3.19 22.29 46.00
C SER A 130 -4.17 22.64 47.11
N ALA A 131 -3.78 23.47 48.07
CA ALA A 131 -4.68 24.00 49.09
C ALA A 131 -5.83 24.80 48.47
N LYS A 132 -5.55 25.64 47.46
CA LYS A 132 -6.60 26.36 46.72
C LYS A 132 -7.57 25.40 46.04
N LEU A 133 -7.08 24.36 45.37
CA LEU A 133 -7.93 23.34 44.72
C LEU A 133 -8.82 22.63 45.74
N LEU A 134 -8.28 22.25 46.90
CA LEU A 134 -9.06 21.63 47.98
C LEU A 134 -10.12 22.57 48.53
N ILE A 135 -9.77 23.84 48.71
CA ILE A 135 -10.72 24.87 49.15
C ILE A 135 -11.83 25.06 48.11
N ASP A 136 -11.51 25.13 46.82
CA ASP A 136 -12.51 25.30 45.76
C ASP A 136 -13.39 24.05 45.58
N GLY A 137 -12.82 22.85 45.77
CA GLY A 137 -13.59 21.61 45.86
C GLY A 137 -14.54 21.60 47.07
N ALA A 138 -14.07 22.03 48.25
CA ALA A 138 -14.89 22.16 49.45
C ALA A 138 -16.02 23.21 49.27
N LYS A 139 -15.74 24.35 48.63
CA LYS A 139 -16.77 25.33 48.24
C LYS A 139 -17.80 24.70 47.31
N THR A 140 -17.38 23.92 46.32
CA THR A 140 -18.28 23.26 45.37
C THR A 140 -19.21 22.26 46.07
N LEU A 141 -18.66 21.44 46.98
CA LEU A 141 -19.47 20.53 47.80
C LEU A 141 -20.43 21.30 48.70
N TRP A 142 -19.95 22.37 49.34
CA TRP A 142 -20.80 23.21 50.17
C TRP A 142 -21.97 23.80 49.36
N ILE A 143 -21.71 24.35 48.17
CA ILE A 143 -22.76 24.82 47.25
C ILE A 143 -23.74 23.69 46.92
N SER A 144 -23.24 22.51 46.54
CA SER A 144 -24.08 21.36 46.19
C SER A 144 -25.01 20.93 47.34
N PHE A 145 -24.52 20.90 48.59
CA PHE A 145 -25.34 20.56 49.76
C PHE A 145 -26.37 21.63 50.14
N HIS A 146 -26.14 22.89 49.77
CA HIS A 146 -27.02 24.01 50.10
C HIS A 146 -27.92 24.42 48.93
N ASN A 147 -27.76 23.81 47.75
CA ASN A 147 -28.69 23.99 46.65
C ASN A 147 -30.05 23.35 46.99
N PRO A 148 -31.16 24.01 46.65
CA PRO A 148 -32.48 23.38 46.73
C PRO A 148 -32.54 22.19 45.76
N SER A 149 -33.48 21.27 46.00
CA SER A 149 -33.72 20.17 45.05
C SER A 149 -34.06 20.74 43.68
N VAL A 150 -33.37 20.26 42.63
CA VAL A 150 -33.52 20.76 41.25
C VAL A 150 -34.98 20.71 40.77
N ASN A 151 -35.74 19.70 41.20
CA ASN A 151 -37.16 19.55 40.85
C ASN A 151 -38.08 20.64 41.45
N ASN A 152 -37.61 21.35 42.47
CA ASN A 152 -38.37 22.40 43.17
C ASN A 152 -37.97 23.82 42.75
N LEU A 153 -36.96 23.96 41.88
CA LEU A 153 -36.50 25.25 41.39
C LEU A 153 -37.32 25.68 40.17
N ASP A 154 -37.55 26.98 40.01
CA ASP A 154 -38.19 27.48 38.80
C ASP A 154 -37.23 27.38 37.60
N ASN A 155 -37.72 26.89 36.46
CA ASN A 155 -36.89 26.64 35.28
C ASN A 155 -36.30 27.93 34.71
N ASN A 156 -37.02 29.06 34.82
CA ASN A 156 -36.51 30.36 34.37
C ASN A 156 -35.44 30.90 35.33
N GLU A 157 -35.60 30.72 36.64
CA GLU A 157 -34.55 31.07 37.61
C GLU A 157 -33.27 30.24 37.38
N TRP A 158 -33.42 28.94 37.09
CA TRP A 158 -32.27 28.07 36.74
C TRP A 158 -31.55 28.56 35.49
N ILE A 159 -32.29 28.76 34.39
CA ILE A 159 -31.69 29.17 33.12
C ILE A 159 -31.10 30.58 33.23
N GLU A 160 -31.68 31.49 34.00
CA GLU A 160 -31.12 32.83 34.25
C GLU A 160 -29.73 32.78 34.91
N SER A 161 -29.56 31.81 35.83
CA SER A 161 -28.30 31.57 36.55
C SER A 161 -27.21 30.92 35.69
N ASP A 162 -27.59 30.06 34.73
CA ASP A 162 -26.64 29.29 33.91
C ASP A 162 -26.45 29.89 32.51
N LYS A 163 -25.31 30.55 32.29
CA LYS A 163 -24.98 31.16 30.99
C LYS A 163 -24.61 30.17 29.89
N TYR A 164 -24.20 28.95 30.24
CA TYR A 164 -23.81 27.94 29.27
C TYR A 164 -25.06 27.33 28.61
N TRP A 165 -26.01 26.89 29.42
CA TRP A 165 -27.25 26.30 28.93
C TRP A 165 -28.18 27.33 28.28
N GLN A 166 -28.09 28.63 28.66
CA GLN A 166 -28.73 29.71 27.89
C GLN A 166 -28.31 29.69 26.42
N ALA A 167 -27.01 29.65 26.14
CA ALA A 167 -26.50 29.64 24.78
C ALA A 167 -26.88 28.33 24.05
N PHE A 168 -26.92 27.20 24.75
CA PHE A 168 -27.35 25.91 24.18
C PHE A 168 -28.82 25.94 23.77
N VAL A 169 -29.70 26.45 24.64
CA VAL A 169 -31.13 26.62 24.35
C VAL A 169 -31.34 27.63 23.23
N GLU A 170 -30.62 28.76 23.23
CA GLU A 170 -30.69 29.75 22.16
C GLU A 170 -30.32 29.12 20.81
N LYS A 171 -29.20 28.39 20.74
CA LYS A 171 -28.73 27.67 19.55
C LYS A 171 -29.81 26.76 18.96
N HIS A 172 -30.47 25.97 19.79
CA HIS A 172 -31.32 24.88 19.32
C HIS A 172 -32.81 25.16 19.33
N ALA A 173 -33.29 26.11 20.13
CA ALA A 173 -34.71 26.47 20.23
C ALA A 173 -35.03 27.85 19.64
N THR A 174 -34.05 28.78 19.60
CA THR A 174 -34.27 30.11 19.01
C THR A 174 -33.83 30.15 17.54
N TYR A 175 -32.63 29.67 17.22
CA TYR A 175 -32.14 29.68 15.83
C TYR A 175 -32.67 28.50 14.99
N ASN A 176 -33.07 27.38 15.61
CA ASN A 176 -33.63 26.23 14.91
C ASN A 176 -35.04 25.87 15.42
N LEU A 177 -36.07 26.42 14.78
CA LEU A 177 -37.47 26.19 15.18
C LEU A 177 -37.97 24.76 14.91
N ASN A 178 -37.21 23.95 14.17
CA ASN A 178 -37.62 22.59 13.78
C ASN A 178 -37.03 21.52 14.68
N ASN A 179 -36.17 21.89 15.64
CA ASN A 179 -35.55 20.96 16.55
C ASN A 179 -36.57 20.50 17.61
N LYS A 180 -36.70 19.19 17.78
CA LYS A 180 -37.64 18.58 18.74
C LYS A 180 -36.95 17.69 19.77
N SER A 181 -35.63 17.51 19.66
CA SER A 181 -34.87 16.68 20.59
C SER A 181 -34.43 17.51 21.80
N LEU A 182 -34.44 16.89 22.98
CA LEU A 182 -33.82 17.46 24.19
C LEU A 182 -32.29 17.45 24.12
N GLU A 183 -31.71 16.48 23.39
CA GLU A 183 -30.26 16.30 23.23
C GLU A 183 -29.86 16.39 21.76
N PRO A 184 -30.03 17.56 21.14
CA PRO A 184 -29.92 17.71 19.69
C PRO A 184 -28.51 17.50 19.12
N GLU A 185 -27.48 17.52 19.95
CA GLU A 185 -26.09 17.33 19.52
C GLU A 185 -25.58 15.90 19.71
N ASP A 186 -26.41 15.01 20.22
CA ASP A 186 -26.03 13.61 20.43
C ASP A 186 -25.84 12.89 19.10
N GLU A 187 -24.91 11.93 19.07
CA GLU A 187 -24.58 11.18 17.86
C GLU A 187 -25.78 10.39 17.32
N GLU A 188 -26.67 9.93 18.20
CA GLU A 188 -27.92 9.27 17.79
C GLU A 188 -28.82 10.23 17.01
N ASN A 189 -29.06 11.43 17.54
CA ASN A 189 -29.90 12.43 16.87
C ASN A 189 -29.28 12.92 15.56
N LYS A 190 -27.95 13.15 15.52
CA LYS A 190 -27.25 13.49 14.27
C LYS A 190 -27.42 12.42 13.20
N ASN A 191 -27.34 11.14 13.57
CA ASN A 191 -27.51 10.04 12.62
C ASN A 191 -28.96 9.90 12.16
N ILE A 192 -29.94 10.10 13.05
CA ILE A 192 -31.36 10.14 12.68
C ILE A 192 -31.62 11.26 11.67
N GLU A 193 -31.12 12.47 11.93
CA GLU A 193 -31.30 13.62 11.03
C GLU A 193 -30.63 13.37 9.66
N LYS A 194 -29.40 12.83 9.64
CA LYS A 194 -28.72 12.45 8.39
C LYS A 194 -29.53 11.42 7.60
N ASN A 195 -30.04 10.39 8.26
CA ASN A 195 -30.83 9.34 7.62
C ASN A 195 -32.15 9.88 7.08
N GLU A 196 -32.84 10.73 7.84
CA GLU A 196 -34.06 11.41 7.39
C GLU A 196 -33.77 12.35 6.21
N TRP A 197 -32.64 13.05 6.20
CA TRP A 197 -32.21 13.87 5.07
C TRP A 197 -31.98 13.02 3.81
N HIS A 198 -31.24 11.91 3.93
CA HIS A 198 -31.03 10.98 2.81
C HIS A 198 -32.36 10.42 2.31
N LYS A 199 -33.23 9.94 3.20
CA LYS A 199 -34.54 9.37 2.84
C LYS A 199 -35.42 10.38 2.11
N LYS A 200 -35.51 11.63 2.58
CA LYS A 200 -36.30 12.68 1.93
C LYS A 200 -35.70 13.07 0.58
N THR A 201 -34.39 13.23 0.51
CA THR A 201 -33.67 13.61 -0.71
C THR A 201 -33.77 12.52 -1.77
N THR A 202 -33.56 11.25 -1.39
CA THR A 202 -33.74 10.10 -2.27
C THR A 202 -35.18 9.98 -2.73
N LYS A 203 -36.16 9.99 -1.83
CA LYS A 203 -37.59 9.92 -2.22
C LYS A 203 -38.01 11.02 -3.19
N PHE A 204 -37.44 12.22 -3.05
CA PHE A 204 -37.76 13.34 -3.94
C PHE A 204 -37.16 13.16 -5.34
N ASN A 205 -35.88 12.75 -5.43
CA ASN A 205 -35.12 12.75 -6.69
C ASN A 205 -35.15 11.40 -7.43
N GLU A 206 -35.30 10.28 -6.72
CA GLU A 206 -35.16 8.95 -7.29
C GLU A 206 -36.28 8.60 -8.28
N ARG A 207 -35.89 7.98 -9.38
CA ARG A 207 -36.80 7.35 -10.33
C ARG A 207 -37.43 6.12 -9.67
N SER A 208 -38.69 6.25 -9.25
CA SER A 208 -39.47 5.21 -8.58
C SER A 208 -40.89 5.13 -9.14
N ASP A 209 -41.67 4.14 -8.71
CA ASP A 209 -43.10 3.99 -9.08
C ASP A 209 -43.97 5.15 -8.55
N THR A 210 -43.48 5.90 -7.56
CA THR A 210 -44.12 7.10 -7.01
C THR A 210 -43.19 8.31 -7.17
N PRO A 211 -42.92 8.75 -8.41
CA PRO A 211 -41.96 9.82 -8.65
C PRO A 211 -42.51 11.16 -8.15
N ILE A 212 -41.64 11.97 -7.53
CA ILE A 212 -41.97 13.35 -7.16
C ILE A 212 -41.36 14.33 -8.15
N LEU A 213 -40.03 14.31 -8.31
CA LEU A 213 -39.32 15.19 -9.24
C LEU A 213 -39.19 14.60 -10.65
N TYR A 214 -39.16 13.26 -10.76
CA TYR A 214 -39.00 12.56 -12.03
C TYR A 214 -40.32 12.60 -12.84
N ASP A 215 -40.67 13.77 -13.34
CA ASP A 215 -41.86 14.02 -14.15
C ASP A 215 -41.47 14.75 -15.45
N TYR A 216 -42.20 14.51 -16.55
CA TYR A 216 -41.96 15.08 -17.88
C TYR A 216 -40.54 14.90 -18.45
N MET A 217 -39.89 13.75 -18.16
CA MET A 217 -38.52 13.47 -18.58
C MET A 217 -38.40 13.11 -20.07
N VAL A 218 -38.27 14.12 -20.94
CA VAL A 218 -37.99 13.93 -22.39
C VAL A 218 -36.49 13.81 -22.66
N ASN A 219 -35.68 14.66 -22.03
CA ASN A 219 -34.22 14.62 -22.10
C ASN A 219 -33.67 14.25 -20.73
N LEU A 220 -33.05 13.08 -20.64
CA LEU A 220 -32.52 12.57 -19.38
C LEU A 220 -31.21 13.27 -19.00
N PRO A 221 -30.99 13.59 -17.71
CA PRO A 221 -29.68 13.97 -17.21
C PRO A 221 -28.72 12.78 -17.28
N SER A 222 -27.42 13.04 -17.22
CA SER A 222 -26.38 12.04 -17.49
C SER A 222 -26.47 10.80 -16.60
N TRP A 223 -26.75 10.98 -15.30
CA TRP A 223 -26.85 9.85 -14.37
C TRP A 223 -27.99 8.90 -14.74
N GLU A 224 -29.21 9.43 -14.90
CA GLU A 224 -30.39 8.66 -15.33
C GLU A 224 -30.22 8.06 -16.72
N TYR A 225 -29.63 8.83 -17.64
CA TYR A 225 -29.38 8.36 -19.01
C TYR A 225 -28.48 7.12 -19.02
N TYR A 226 -27.39 7.13 -18.27
CA TYR A 226 -26.46 6.00 -18.20
C TYR A 226 -26.94 4.86 -17.31
N ASP A 227 -27.73 5.15 -16.26
CA ASP A 227 -28.37 4.13 -15.43
C ASP A 227 -29.33 3.26 -16.25
N ILE A 228 -30.14 3.89 -17.10
CA ILE A 228 -31.09 3.20 -17.99
C ILE A 228 -30.35 2.57 -19.18
N ASN A 229 -29.41 3.29 -19.80
CA ASN A 229 -28.77 2.86 -21.05
C ASN A 229 -27.35 2.36 -20.81
N ARG A 230 -27.21 1.22 -20.12
CA ARG A 230 -25.92 0.62 -19.73
C ARG A 230 -24.97 0.34 -20.91
N ARG A 231 -25.53 -0.03 -22.06
CA ARG A 231 -24.78 -0.15 -23.33
C ARG A 231 -24.06 1.15 -23.70
N VAL A 232 -24.81 2.26 -23.70
CA VAL A 232 -24.27 3.57 -24.12
C VAL A 232 -23.24 4.05 -23.12
N PHE A 233 -23.43 3.75 -21.83
CA PHE A 233 -22.41 4.00 -20.82
C PHE A 233 -21.09 3.28 -21.14
N LEU A 234 -21.15 1.97 -21.44
CA LEU A 234 -19.97 1.19 -21.79
C LEU A 234 -19.27 1.72 -23.05
N GLU A 235 -20.01 2.00 -24.12
CA GLU A 235 -19.47 2.55 -25.38
C GLU A 235 -18.81 3.91 -25.15
N ASN A 236 -19.47 4.82 -24.42
CA ASN A 236 -18.93 6.15 -24.13
C ASN A 236 -17.72 6.08 -23.19
N LEU A 237 -17.72 5.17 -22.23
CA LEU A 237 -16.59 4.94 -21.31
C LEU A 237 -15.37 4.41 -22.07
N LEU A 238 -15.53 3.35 -22.87
CA LEU A 238 -14.45 2.80 -23.69
C LEU A 238 -13.90 3.86 -24.65
N TYR A 239 -14.79 4.59 -25.33
CA TYR A 239 -14.37 5.68 -26.19
C TYR A 239 -13.61 6.76 -25.42
N PHE A 240 -14.08 7.18 -24.23
CA PHE A 240 -13.40 8.18 -23.41
C PHE A 240 -12.00 7.73 -22.99
N LEU A 241 -11.87 6.51 -22.46
CA LEU A 241 -10.60 5.93 -22.03
C LEU A 241 -9.62 5.82 -23.21
N LEU A 242 -10.10 5.33 -24.36
CA LEU A 242 -9.29 5.22 -25.58
C LEU A 242 -8.96 6.57 -26.20
N ARG A 243 -9.89 7.54 -26.21
CA ARG A 243 -9.68 8.84 -26.87
C ARG A 243 -8.79 9.79 -26.08
N THR A 244 -8.75 9.66 -24.75
CA THR A 244 -8.08 10.61 -23.86
C THR A 244 -6.91 10.00 -23.08
N GLY A 245 -6.94 8.69 -22.79
CA GLY A 245 -5.94 8.06 -21.92
C GLY A 245 -6.03 8.49 -20.45
N LEU A 246 -7.17 9.04 -20.02
CA LEU A 246 -7.44 9.45 -18.64
C LEU A 246 -8.11 8.33 -17.83
N SER A 247 -8.11 8.48 -16.50
CA SER A 247 -8.84 7.59 -15.58
C SER A 247 -10.35 7.78 -15.68
N TYR A 248 -11.11 6.71 -15.44
CA TYR A 248 -12.58 6.73 -15.36
C TYR A 248 -13.10 7.76 -14.33
N LYS A 249 -12.29 8.13 -13.33
CA LYS A 249 -12.63 9.18 -12.34
C LYS A 249 -12.89 10.56 -12.98
N PHE A 250 -12.38 10.78 -14.19
CA PHE A 250 -12.57 12.00 -14.98
C PHE A 250 -13.60 11.82 -16.10
N PHE A 251 -14.43 10.78 -16.04
CA PHE A 251 -15.49 10.56 -17.02
C PHE A 251 -16.41 11.80 -17.07
N PRO A 252 -16.58 12.42 -18.24
CA PRO A 252 -17.28 13.68 -18.34
C PRO A 252 -18.77 13.48 -18.12
N GLU A 253 -19.37 14.33 -17.29
CA GLU A 253 -20.82 14.33 -17.09
C GLU A 253 -21.56 14.58 -18.41
N LEU A 254 -21.16 15.60 -19.18
CA LEU A 254 -21.70 15.87 -20.51
C LEU A 254 -20.75 15.40 -21.61
N PHE A 255 -21.19 14.41 -22.39
CA PHE A 255 -20.39 13.84 -23.47
C PHE A 255 -20.41 14.74 -24.72
N ARG A 256 -19.23 15.03 -25.27
CA ARG A 256 -19.08 15.94 -26.43
C ARG A 256 -19.81 15.40 -27.66
N TRP A 257 -20.58 16.25 -28.35
CA TRP A 257 -21.31 15.86 -29.56
C TRP A 257 -20.39 15.27 -30.66
N LYS A 258 -19.18 15.83 -30.84
CA LYS A 258 -18.18 15.32 -31.79
C LYS A 258 -17.81 13.86 -31.51
N TRP A 259 -17.74 13.49 -30.24
CA TRP A 259 -17.46 12.12 -29.83
C TRP A 259 -18.66 11.22 -30.07
N LYS A 260 -19.89 11.68 -29.78
CA LYS A 260 -21.11 10.95 -30.11
C LYS A 260 -21.20 10.64 -31.61
N THR A 261 -21.00 11.64 -32.47
CA THR A 261 -21.02 11.45 -33.93
C THR A 261 -19.96 10.44 -34.37
N HIS A 262 -18.73 10.54 -33.85
CA HIS A 262 -17.70 9.56 -34.19
C HIS A 262 -18.05 8.14 -33.71
N ILE A 263 -18.65 7.98 -32.52
CA ILE A 263 -19.13 6.67 -32.05
C ILE A 263 -20.19 6.10 -33.01
N GLU A 264 -21.13 6.90 -33.50
CA GLU A 264 -22.12 6.47 -34.49
C GLU A 264 -21.46 6.00 -35.79
N ASP A 265 -20.47 6.75 -36.31
CA ASP A 265 -19.72 6.36 -37.51
C ASP A 265 -18.97 5.03 -37.31
N LEU A 266 -18.33 4.85 -36.15
CA LEU A 266 -17.63 3.61 -35.80
C LEU A 266 -18.60 2.44 -35.65
N ARG A 267 -19.78 2.68 -35.06
CA ARG A 267 -20.85 1.68 -34.94
C ARG A 267 -21.34 1.25 -36.32
N PHE A 268 -21.57 2.19 -37.23
CA PHE A 268 -21.96 1.90 -38.61
C PHE A 268 -20.90 1.03 -39.30
N GLN A 269 -19.62 1.38 -39.17
CA GLN A 269 -18.53 0.62 -39.77
C GLN A 269 -18.41 -0.82 -39.24
N PHE A 270 -18.64 -1.03 -37.94
CA PHE A 270 -18.67 -2.37 -37.35
C PHE A 270 -19.87 -3.17 -37.87
N LEU A 271 -21.06 -2.57 -37.80
CA LEU A 271 -22.31 -3.22 -38.20
C LEU A 271 -22.34 -3.58 -39.68
N ASP A 272 -21.76 -2.76 -40.56
CA ASP A 272 -21.70 -3.07 -41.99
C ASP A 272 -20.99 -4.40 -42.27
N ILE A 273 -19.88 -4.66 -41.56
CA ILE A 273 -19.12 -5.93 -41.70
C ILE A 273 -19.85 -7.08 -41.01
N ALA A 274 -20.21 -6.91 -39.74
CA ALA A 274 -20.84 -7.97 -38.95
C ALA A 274 -22.18 -8.42 -39.57
N GLN A 275 -22.98 -7.48 -40.08
CA GLN A 275 -24.26 -7.78 -40.70
C GLN A 275 -24.12 -8.51 -42.03
N LYS A 276 -23.16 -8.12 -42.88
CA LYS A 276 -22.89 -8.82 -44.15
C LYS A 276 -22.45 -10.26 -43.89
N ARG A 277 -21.58 -10.48 -42.91
CA ARG A 277 -21.12 -11.82 -42.51
C ARG A 277 -22.24 -12.68 -41.96
N ARG A 278 -23.00 -12.14 -41.01
CA ARG A 278 -24.19 -12.79 -40.46
C ARG A 278 -25.16 -13.18 -41.57
N LYS A 279 -25.52 -12.24 -42.45
CA LYS A 279 -26.43 -12.49 -43.58
C LYS A 279 -25.92 -13.63 -44.45
N ASN A 280 -24.66 -13.60 -44.86
CA ASN A 280 -24.10 -14.62 -45.74
C ASN A 280 -24.14 -16.00 -45.09
N TYR A 281 -23.72 -16.11 -43.82
CA TYR A 281 -23.73 -17.37 -43.08
C TYR A 281 -25.16 -17.87 -42.82
N GLN A 282 -26.06 -16.99 -42.38
CA GLN A 282 -27.45 -17.33 -42.08
C GLN A 282 -28.19 -17.82 -43.32
N LEU A 283 -28.02 -17.14 -44.46
CA LEU A 283 -28.63 -17.55 -45.72
C LEU A 283 -28.03 -18.85 -46.27
N SER A 284 -26.72 -19.05 -46.15
CA SER A 284 -26.08 -20.29 -46.60
C SER A 284 -26.46 -21.51 -45.75
N THR A 285 -26.68 -21.30 -44.45
CA THR A 285 -27.06 -22.38 -43.51
C THR A 285 -28.56 -22.52 -43.30
N ALA A 286 -29.37 -21.65 -43.93
CA ALA A 286 -30.83 -21.58 -43.76
C ALA A 286 -31.29 -21.50 -42.29
N LYS A 287 -30.47 -20.94 -41.40
CA LYS A 287 -30.80 -20.78 -39.97
C LYS A 287 -31.85 -19.67 -39.78
N ARG A 288 -32.84 -19.92 -38.92
CA ARG A 288 -33.91 -18.96 -38.62
C ARG A 288 -33.38 -17.68 -37.99
N GLU A 289 -32.43 -17.81 -37.08
CA GLU A 289 -31.81 -16.70 -36.37
C GLU A 289 -30.33 -17.01 -36.13
N VAL A 290 -29.50 -15.98 -36.25
CA VAL A 290 -28.05 -16.03 -36.01
C VAL A 290 -27.69 -14.72 -35.32
N PRO A 291 -26.91 -14.73 -34.23
CA PRO A 291 -26.41 -13.50 -33.61
C PRO A 291 -25.42 -12.77 -34.53
N LEU A 292 -25.21 -11.48 -34.29
CA LEU A 292 -24.05 -10.78 -34.85
C LEU A 292 -22.79 -11.30 -34.14
N GLU A 293 -21.68 -11.42 -34.86
CA GLU A 293 -20.41 -11.81 -34.22
C GLU A 293 -20.03 -10.82 -33.11
N LEU A 294 -19.55 -11.34 -31.98
CA LEU A 294 -19.24 -10.58 -30.75
C LEU A 294 -20.44 -9.89 -30.10
N GLN A 295 -21.67 -10.32 -30.42
CA GLN A 295 -22.89 -9.83 -29.79
C GLN A 295 -23.83 -11.00 -29.48
N PRO A 296 -24.66 -10.91 -28.43
CA PRO A 296 -25.71 -11.91 -28.20
C PRO A 296 -26.86 -11.72 -29.22
N SER A 297 -27.65 -12.78 -29.41
CA SER A 297 -28.90 -12.71 -30.19
C SER A 297 -29.92 -11.79 -29.52
N ASP A 298 -30.07 -11.94 -28.20
CA ASP A 298 -30.92 -11.10 -27.36
C ASP A 298 -30.08 -10.05 -26.62
N TYR A 299 -29.94 -8.90 -27.25
CA TYR A 299 -29.15 -7.80 -26.69
C TYR A 299 -29.82 -7.16 -25.47
N GLU A 300 -31.15 -7.10 -25.44
CA GLU A 300 -31.89 -6.41 -24.37
C GLU A 300 -31.80 -7.15 -23.03
N HIS A 301 -31.92 -8.48 -23.05
CA HIS A 301 -31.93 -9.28 -21.82
C HIS A 301 -30.57 -9.89 -21.47
N LYS A 302 -29.73 -10.18 -22.47
CA LYS A 302 -28.43 -10.88 -22.28
C LYS A 302 -27.22 -10.05 -22.66
N GLY A 303 -27.41 -8.81 -23.12
CA GLY A 303 -26.34 -7.90 -23.51
C GLY A 303 -25.27 -7.75 -22.45
N GLU A 304 -25.67 -7.36 -21.24
CA GLU A 304 -24.73 -7.06 -20.16
C GLU A 304 -23.91 -8.28 -19.72
N GLU A 305 -24.57 -9.41 -19.46
CA GLU A 305 -23.91 -10.65 -19.05
C GLU A 305 -22.92 -11.13 -20.13
N TYR A 306 -23.30 -11.07 -21.40
CA TYR A 306 -22.45 -11.47 -22.51
C TYR A 306 -21.18 -10.61 -22.59
N HIS A 307 -21.32 -9.28 -22.59
CA HIS A 307 -20.16 -8.39 -22.71
C HIS A 307 -19.28 -8.45 -21.46
N LEU A 308 -19.84 -8.65 -20.27
CA LEU A 308 -19.06 -8.83 -19.05
C LEU A 308 -18.19 -10.10 -19.15
N LYS A 309 -18.76 -11.23 -19.58
CA LYS A 309 -18.00 -12.47 -19.81
C LYS A 309 -16.92 -12.30 -20.86
N LEU A 310 -17.24 -11.63 -21.97
CA LEU A 310 -16.29 -11.36 -23.05
C LEU A 310 -15.11 -10.50 -22.57
N LEU A 311 -15.38 -9.41 -21.85
CA LEU A 311 -14.36 -8.51 -21.32
C LEU A 311 -13.48 -9.20 -20.25
N ASN A 312 -14.08 -10.03 -19.39
CA ASN A 312 -13.33 -10.82 -18.42
C ASN A 312 -12.41 -11.84 -19.13
N HIS A 313 -12.91 -12.53 -20.15
CA HIS A 313 -12.10 -13.44 -20.94
C HIS A 313 -10.92 -12.73 -21.61
N PHE A 314 -11.15 -11.55 -22.22
CA PHE A 314 -10.06 -10.75 -22.80
C PHE A 314 -9.06 -10.29 -21.75
N LYS A 315 -9.53 -9.86 -20.57
CA LYS A 315 -8.67 -9.46 -19.45
C LYS A 315 -7.80 -10.63 -18.99
N ASP A 316 -8.37 -11.80 -18.78
CA ASP A 316 -7.67 -12.97 -18.26
C ASP A 316 -6.66 -13.50 -19.27
N TYR A 317 -7.04 -13.60 -20.55
CA TYR A 317 -6.12 -13.94 -21.63
C TYR A 317 -4.98 -12.93 -21.74
N GLN A 318 -5.28 -11.64 -21.69
CA GLN A 318 -4.26 -10.59 -21.72
C GLN A 318 -3.31 -10.71 -20.52
N ASN A 319 -3.80 -10.98 -19.31
CA ASN A 319 -2.95 -11.15 -18.12
C ASN A 319 -2.00 -12.36 -18.23
N LEU A 320 -2.46 -13.46 -18.82
CA LEU A 320 -1.59 -14.62 -19.09
C LEU A 320 -0.50 -14.30 -20.10
N VAL A 321 -0.88 -13.63 -21.21
CA VAL A 321 0.09 -13.19 -22.22
C VAL A 321 1.10 -12.21 -21.61
N LEU A 322 0.64 -11.23 -20.83
CA LEU A 322 1.50 -10.27 -20.15
C LEU A 322 2.47 -10.96 -19.18
N SER A 323 1.99 -11.91 -18.38
CA SER A 323 2.82 -12.71 -17.47
C SER A 323 3.93 -13.45 -18.22
N ARG A 324 3.61 -14.07 -19.37
CA ARG A 324 4.58 -14.74 -20.25
C ARG A 324 5.61 -13.79 -20.85
N LEU A 325 5.20 -12.57 -21.21
CA LEU A 325 6.11 -11.56 -21.74
C LEU A 325 7.00 -10.98 -20.64
N MET A 326 6.46 -10.78 -19.43
CA MET A 326 7.20 -10.27 -18.28
C MET A 326 8.26 -11.26 -17.78
N SER A 327 7.99 -12.57 -17.81
CA SER A 327 8.96 -13.57 -17.35
C SER A 327 10.27 -13.57 -18.15
N ASN A 328 10.22 -13.14 -19.41
CA ASN A 328 11.37 -13.02 -20.30
C ASN A 328 11.83 -11.57 -20.50
N TYR A 329 11.34 -10.61 -19.70
CA TYR A 329 11.64 -9.18 -19.84
C TYR A 329 11.32 -8.59 -21.23
N ILE A 330 10.31 -9.15 -21.89
CA ILE A 330 9.85 -8.77 -23.23
C ILE A 330 8.77 -7.68 -23.14
N PHE A 331 8.02 -7.64 -22.04
CA PHE A 331 6.95 -6.66 -21.86
C PHE A 331 7.54 -5.24 -21.69
N LEU A 332 7.27 -4.35 -22.66
CA LEU A 332 7.68 -2.93 -22.65
C LEU A 332 9.21 -2.67 -22.68
N CYS A 333 10.03 -3.56 -23.27
CA CYS A 333 11.49 -3.41 -23.33
C CYS A 333 12.02 -2.35 -24.34
N ASP A 334 11.24 -1.32 -24.64
CA ASP A 334 11.61 -0.24 -25.57
C ASP A 334 12.78 0.61 -25.01
N PRO A 335 13.80 0.98 -25.81
CA PRO A 335 13.90 0.94 -27.28
C PRO A 335 14.38 -0.40 -27.89
N PHE A 336 14.56 -1.44 -27.07
CA PHE A 336 14.99 -2.75 -27.56
C PHE A 336 13.84 -3.50 -28.21
N ILE A 337 14.18 -4.28 -29.24
CA ILE A 337 13.25 -5.16 -29.95
C ILE A 337 13.55 -6.61 -29.54
N PRO A 338 12.59 -7.32 -28.93
CA PRO A 338 12.77 -8.70 -28.50
C PRO A 338 12.76 -9.67 -29.70
N ILE A 339 13.65 -10.66 -29.68
CA ILE A 339 13.84 -11.63 -30.76
C ILE A 339 13.96 -13.04 -30.17
N GLN A 340 13.05 -13.92 -30.58
CA GLN A 340 13.00 -15.33 -30.14
C GLN A 340 13.03 -16.33 -31.30
N SER A 341 13.08 -15.87 -32.55
CA SER A 341 13.16 -16.75 -33.73
C SER A 341 14.12 -16.21 -34.78
N LYS A 342 14.68 -17.13 -35.57
CA LYS A 342 15.59 -16.81 -36.68
C LYS A 342 14.91 -15.97 -37.76
N GLU A 343 13.62 -16.19 -38.00
CA GLU A 343 12.82 -15.39 -38.93
C GLU A 343 12.69 -13.94 -38.46
N SER A 344 12.36 -13.72 -37.18
CA SER A 344 12.26 -12.39 -36.59
C SER A 344 13.59 -11.65 -36.66
N LEU A 345 14.70 -12.35 -36.35
CA LEU A 345 16.05 -11.80 -36.47
C LEU A 345 16.35 -11.33 -37.89
N ASN A 346 16.11 -12.18 -38.88
CA ASN A 346 16.34 -11.86 -40.29
C ASN A 346 15.47 -10.68 -40.76
N ASN A 347 14.23 -10.58 -40.29
CA ASN A 347 13.35 -9.48 -40.64
C ASN A 347 13.84 -8.15 -40.05
N ILE A 348 14.25 -8.15 -38.78
CA ILE A 348 14.76 -6.94 -38.11
C ILE A 348 16.06 -6.47 -38.75
N LEU A 349 16.98 -7.39 -39.07
CA LEU A 349 18.24 -7.07 -39.75
C LEU A 349 18.04 -6.55 -41.19
N LYS A 350 16.93 -6.89 -41.85
CA LYS A 350 16.56 -6.31 -43.16
C LYS A 350 15.99 -4.90 -43.04
N ILE A 351 15.26 -4.61 -41.96
CA ILE A 351 14.59 -3.33 -41.75
C ILE A 351 15.57 -2.29 -41.19
N HIS A 352 16.44 -2.70 -40.26
CA HIS A 352 17.37 -1.83 -39.56
C HIS A 352 18.83 -2.19 -39.92
N ASN A 353 19.53 -1.25 -40.54
CA ASN A 353 20.94 -1.42 -40.87
C ASN A 353 21.85 -0.96 -39.72
N GLY A 354 22.69 -1.85 -39.22
CA GLY A 354 23.80 -1.52 -38.32
C GLY A 354 23.45 -1.33 -36.83
N GLY A 355 22.35 -1.91 -36.35
CA GLY A 355 22.08 -2.05 -34.91
C GLY A 355 22.86 -3.20 -34.26
N LYS A 356 22.66 -3.38 -32.96
CA LYS A 356 23.38 -4.34 -32.12
C LYS A 356 22.44 -5.31 -31.44
N LEU A 357 22.87 -6.55 -31.24
CA LEU A 357 22.12 -7.58 -30.52
C LEU A 357 22.74 -7.81 -29.14
N TYR A 358 21.88 -7.92 -28.13
CA TYR A 358 22.26 -8.11 -26.75
C TYR A 358 21.60 -9.36 -26.17
N LYS A 359 22.29 -9.96 -25.20
CA LYS A 359 21.77 -10.99 -24.30
C LYS A 359 21.81 -10.46 -22.88
N LEU A 360 20.80 -10.77 -22.07
CA LEU A 360 20.83 -10.43 -20.64
C LEU A 360 21.73 -11.42 -19.89
N ASN A 361 22.36 -10.98 -18.79
CA ASN A 361 23.27 -11.83 -18.02
C ASN A 361 22.55 -12.94 -17.23
N ASN A 362 21.22 -12.93 -17.22
CA ASN A 362 20.38 -13.92 -16.60
C ASN A 362 20.08 -15.06 -17.59
N ASP A 363 20.65 -16.25 -17.34
CA ASP A 363 20.51 -17.42 -18.22
C ASP A 363 19.07 -17.95 -18.33
N ASN A 364 18.16 -17.52 -17.45
CA ASN A 364 16.75 -17.85 -17.50
C ASN A 364 15.98 -17.04 -18.56
N VAL A 365 16.58 -15.98 -19.12
CA VAL A 365 15.91 -15.16 -20.13
C VAL A 365 15.99 -15.83 -21.49
N ASN A 366 14.85 -16.26 -22.00
CA ASN A 366 14.75 -16.93 -23.28
C ASN A 366 14.44 -15.96 -24.43
N CYS A 367 15.26 -14.91 -24.57
CA CYS A 367 15.11 -13.89 -25.60
C CYS A 367 16.43 -13.15 -25.87
N LEU A 368 16.63 -12.71 -27.12
CA LEU A 368 17.68 -11.75 -27.49
C LEU A 368 17.05 -10.37 -27.73
N PHE A 369 17.83 -9.30 -27.54
CA PHE A 369 17.33 -7.92 -27.61
C PHE A 369 18.13 -7.10 -28.62
N TYR A 370 17.46 -6.63 -29.66
CA TYR A 370 18.09 -5.82 -30.70
C TYR A 370 17.88 -4.34 -30.45
N LEU A 371 18.96 -3.57 -30.46
CA LEU A 371 18.94 -2.11 -30.38
C LEU A 371 19.22 -1.52 -31.77
N PRO A 372 18.24 -0.82 -32.39
CA PRO A 372 18.46 -0.11 -33.64
C PRO A 372 19.50 1.00 -33.49
N LYS A 373 20.30 1.23 -34.53
CA LYS A 373 21.40 2.21 -34.53
C LYS A 373 20.99 3.65 -34.17
N ASP A 374 19.80 4.05 -34.60
CA ASP A 374 19.30 5.42 -34.44
C ASP A 374 18.56 5.65 -33.10
N CYS A 375 18.40 4.58 -32.30
CA CYS A 375 17.83 4.65 -30.97
C CYS A 375 18.95 4.75 -29.92
N ASP A 376 18.69 5.48 -28.85
CA ASP A 376 19.56 5.53 -27.67
C ASP A 376 18.83 4.86 -26.50
N GLU A 377 19.56 4.24 -25.56
CA GLU A 377 18.98 3.46 -24.45
C GLU A 377 17.97 4.27 -23.63
N ASN A 378 18.15 5.59 -23.58
CA ASN A 378 17.30 6.53 -22.85
C ASN A 378 16.36 7.35 -23.74
N SER A 379 16.38 7.19 -25.07
CA SER A 379 15.49 7.95 -25.96
C SER A 379 15.03 7.16 -27.19
N THR A 380 13.74 6.86 -27.22
CA THR A 380 13.06 6.28 -28.37
C THR A 380 12.71 7.39 -29.35
N LYS A 381 13.48 7.52 -30.44
CA LYS A 381 13.18 8.49 -31.51
C LYS A 381 12.08 8.03 -32.46
N ILE A 382 11.77 6.74 -32.47
CA ILE A 382 10.83 6.13 -33.39
C ILE A 382 9.50 5.91 -32.65
N MET A 383 8.51 6.76 -32.90
CA MET A 383 7.16 6.54 -32.39
C MET A 383 6.26 6.07 -33.53
N TYR A 384 5.91 4.79 -33.50
CA TYR A 384 5.00 4.20 -34.48
C TYR A 384 3.58 4.73 -34.30
N LYS A 385 2.88 4.98 -35.42
CA LYS A 385 1.45 5.30 -35.37
C LYS A 385 0.66 4.01 -35.09
N PRO A 386 -0.44 4.08 -34.31
CA PRO A 386 -1.22 2.90 -33.98
C PRO A 386 -1.70 2.11 -35.21
N LEU A 387 -2.22 2.78 -36.25
CA LEU A 387 -2.74 2.10 -37.44
C LEU A 387 -1.64 1.41 -38.26
N ASP A 388 -0.44 2.00 -38.29
CA ASP A 388 0.71 1.40 -38.98
C ASP A 388 1.12 0.10 -38.26
N ALA A 389 1.12 0.10 -36.92
CA ALA A 389 1.39 -1.09 -36.12
C ALA A 389 0.37 -2.21 -36.35
N LEU A 390 -0.93 -1.88 -36.39
CA LEU A 390 -1.99 -2.86 -36.71
C LEU A 390 -1.85 -3.42 -38.12
N THR A 391 -1.52 -2.56 -39.10
CA THR A 391 -1.34 -2.98 -40.50
C THR A 391 -0.13 -3.91 -40.64
N ASN A 392 0.97 -3.61 -39.97
CA ASN A 392 2.16 -4.47 -39.94
C ASN A 392 1.85 -5.83 -39.29
N PHE A 393 1.15 -5.83 -38.16
CA PHE A 393 0.72 -7.07 -37.49
C PHE A 393 -0.17 -7.93 -38.39
N TYR A 394 -1.16 -7.33 -39.04
CA TYR A 394 -2.07 -8.05 -39.93
C TYR A 394 -1.35 -8.59 -41.18
N SER A 395 -0.44 -7.81 -41.75
CA SER A 395 0.40 -8.25 -42.88
C SER A 395 1.26 -9.46 -42.50
N TYR A 396 1.82 -9.47 -41.28
CA TYR A 396 2.55 -10.63 -40.75
C TYR A 396 1.65 -11.87 -40.66
N LEU A 397 0.44 -11.74 -40.10
CA LEU A 397 -0.50 -12.87 -40.02
C LEU A 397 -0.89 -13.40 -41.41
N GLN A 398 -1.14 -12.51 -42.37
CA GLN A 398 -1.42 -12.90 -43.75
C GLN A 398 -0.26 -13.68 -44.38
N ASN A 399 0.99 -13.25 -44.17
CA ASN A 399 2.17 -13.98 -44.64
C ASN A 399 2.30 -15.38 -44.01
N LYS A 400 1.77 -15.56 -42.80
CA LYS A 400 1.68 -16.86 -42.12
C LYS A 400 0.44 -17.67 -42.51
N ASN A 401 -0.38 -17.19 -43.44
CA ASN A 401 -1.68 -17.77 -43.80
C ASN A 401 -2.66 -17.86 -42.62
N ILE A 402 -2.48 -17.01 -41.60
CA ILE A 402 -3.39 -16.91 -40.45
C ILE A 402 -4.38 -15.79 -40.74
N LYS A 403 -5.67 -16.12 -40.81
CA LYS A 403 -6.74 -15.15 -41.04
C LYS A 403 -7.53 -14.91 -39.76
N LEU A 404 -7.48 -13.66 -39.27
CA LEU A 404 -8.37 -13.22 -38.20
C LEU A 404 -9.82 -13.14 -38.69
N ASN A 405 -10.76 -13.30 -37.75
CA ASN A 405 -12.15 -12.99 -38.00
C ASN A 405 -12.28 -11.51 -38.43
N ASP A 406 -12.97 -11.23 -39.53
CA ASP A 406 -13.04 -9.87 -40.10
C ASP A 406 -13.73 -8.89 -39.13
N THR A 407 -14.70 -9.34 -38.33
CA THR A 407 -15.39 -8.53 -37.32
C THR A 407 -14.46 -8.20 -36.15
N TYR A 408 -13.65 -9.17 -35.72
CA TYR A 408 -12.63 -8.95 -34.68
C TYR A 408 -11.52 -8.01 -35.18
N TYR A 409 -11.05 -8.19 -36.42
CA TYR A 409 -10.12 -7.25 -37.04
C TYR A 409 -10.69 -5.83 -37.12
N LYS A 410 -11.98 -5.69 -37.47
CA LYS A 410 -12.63 -4.39 -37.52
C LYS A 410 -12.73 -3.74 -36.13
N LEU A 411 -13.01 -4.52 -35.09
CA LEU A 411 -13.00 -4.05 -33.71
C LEU A 411 -11.62 -3.49 -33.33
N LEU A 412 -10.54 -4.24 -33.60
CA LEU A 412 -9.18 -3.79 -33.36
C LEU A 412 -8.88 -2.50 -34.13
N HIS A 413 -9.24 -2.43 -35.41
CA HIS A 413 -9.09 -1.23 -36.23
C HIS A 413 -9.80 -0.03 -35.62
N ILE A 414 -11.03 -0.19 -35.12
CA ILE A 414 -11.79 0.88 -34.46
C ILE A 414 -11.03 1.38 -33.21
N PHE A 415 -10.57 0.50 -32.34
CA PHE A 415 -9.82 0.89 -31.15
C PHE A 415 -8.52 1.61 -31.50
N THR A 416 -7.78 1.09 -32.49
CA THR A 416 -6.54 1.69 -32.98
C THR A 416 -6.77 3.06 -33.62
N GLN A 417 -7.87 3.23 -34.38
CA GLN A 417 -8.28 4.52 -34.93
C GLN A 417 -8.57 5.54 -33.82
N ILE A 418 -9.30 5.16 -32.77
CA ILE A 418 -9.57 6.05 -31.63
C ILE A 418 -8.26 6.45 -30.91
N LEU A 419 -7.30 5.52 -30.77
CA LEU A 419 -5.99 5.83 -30.20
C LEU A 419 -5.22 6.85 -31.05
N GLN A 420 -5.27 6.70 -32.38
CA GLN A 420 -4.60 7.63 -33.30
C GLN A 420 -5.16 9.06 -33.22
N GLU A 421 -6.45 9.22 -32.89
CA GLU A 421 -7.07 10.53 -32.68
C GLU A 421 -6.46 11.33 -31.50
N ARG A 422 -5.66 10.69 -30.62
CA ARG A 422 -4.89 11.41 -29.59
C ARG A 422 -3.84 12.35 -30.17
N GLY A 423 -3.43 12.12 -31.42
CA GLY A 423 -2.43 12.93 -32.11
C GLY A 423 -1.00 12.46 -31.86
N THR A 424 -0.05 13.38 -31.89
CA THR A 424 1.39 13.07 -31.87
C THR A 424 1.82 12.35 -30.59
N TYR A 425 1.32 12.70 -29.41
CA TYR A 425 1.74 12.07 -28.15
C TYR A 425 0.68 11.09 -27.65
N TRP A 426 0.32 10.13 -28.50
CA TRP A 426 -0.78 9.20 -28.22
C TRP A 426 -0.47 8.23 -27.07
N LEU A 427 0.80 7.81 -26.95
CA LEU A 427 1.30 6.90 -25.92
C LEU A 427 2.17 7.64 -24.89
N ASN A 428 3.39 8.01 -25.27
CA ASN A 428 4.40 8.62 -24.42
C ASN A 428 4.60 10.12 -24.68
N LEU A 429 5.13 10.82 -23.68
CA LEU A 429 5.59 12.21 -23.79
C LEU A 429 7.01 12.29 -24.38
N PRO A 430 7.47 13.47 -24.83
CA PRO A 430 8.87 13.67 -25.18
C PRO A 430 9.80 13.27 -24.02
N ASN A 431 10.82 12.46 -24.31
CA ASN A 431 11.78 11.92 -23.34
C ASN A 431 11.18 10.99 -22.27
N GLU A 432 9.99 10.44 -22.50
CA GLU A 432 9.39 9.40 -21.66
C GLU A 432 9.52 8.04 -22.37
N ASN A 433 10.07 7.04 -21.67
CA ASN A 433 10.12 5.66 -22.18
C ASN A 433 8.74 4.98 -22.04
N ILE A 434 8.54 3.87 -22.75
CA ILE A 434 7.26 3.15 -22.72
C ILE A 434 6.93 2.58 -21.31
N PRO A 435 7.87 1.97 -20.56
CA PRO A 435 7.62 1.51 -19.18
C PRO A 435 7.07 2.59 -18.25
N ASP A 436 7.68 3.77 -18.24
CA ASP A 436 7.30 4.89 -17.39
C ASP A 436 5.94 5.44 -17.84
N SER A 437 5.70 5.51 -19.15
CA SER A 437 4.39 5.89 -19.69
C SER A 437 3.28 4.89 -19.31
N PHE A 438 3.60 3.60 -19.21
CA PHE A 438 2.67 2.57 -18.76
C PHE A 438 2.34 2.78 -17.28
N LEU A 439 3.34 2.87 -16.41
CA LEU A 439 3.12 3.07 -14.96
C LEU A 439 2.41 4.39 -14.65
N ARG A 440 2.67 5.46 -15.40
CA ARG A 440 1.96 6.75 -15.27
C ARG A 440 0.47 6.61 -15.52
N ARG A 441 0.07 5.75 -16.45
CA ARG A 441 -1.33 5.56 -16.87
C ARG A 441 -2.02 4.40 -16.16
N TYR A 442 -1.27 3.45 -15.62
CA TYR A 442 -1.83 2.33 -14.89
C TYR A 442 -2.54 2.81 -13.62
N ASN A 443 -3.63 2.15 -13.26
CA ASN A 443 -4.39 2.53 -12.07
C ASN A 443 -3.61 2.17 -10.81
N LYS A 444 -3.24 3.16 -9.99
CA LYS A 444 -2.50 2.94 -8.73
C LYS A 444 -3.29 2.20 -7.67
N ASP A 445 -4.62 2.23 -7.76
CA ASP A 445 -5.51 1.50 -6.85
C ASP A 445 -5.71 0.03 -7.27
N ASP A 446 -5.15 -0.38 -8.42
CA ASP A 446 -5.27 -1.76 -8.93
C ASP A 446 -4.27 -2.68 -8.22
N PRO A 447 -4.69 -3.89 -7.79
CA PRO A 447 -3.83 -4.80 -7.02
C PRO A 447 -2.60 -5.29 -7.78
N LEU A 448 -2.58 -5.20 -9.12
CA LEU A 448 -1.41 -5.58 -9.93
C LEU A 448 -0.38 -4.45 -10.07
N TYR A 449 -0.68 -3.21 -9.63
CA TYR A 449 0.26 -2.09 -9.74
C TYR A 449 1.64 -2.42 -9.13
N PRO A 450 1.75 -2.97 -7.89
CA PRO A 450 3.05 -3.32 -7.32
C PRO A 450 3.83 -4.35 -8.15
N VAL A 451 3.14 -5.29 -8.80
CA VAL A 451 3.76 -6.30 -9.65
C VAL A 451 4.40 -5.66 -10.88
N TYR A 452 3.71 -4.70 -11.51
CA TYR A 452 4.24 -3.96 -12.64
C TYR A 452 5.37 -3.01 -12.25
N ASP A 453 5.28 -2.35 -11.10
CA ASP A 453 6.32 -1.45 -10.59
C ASP A 453 7.62 -2.21 -10.27
N GLU A 454 7.49 -3.38 -9.64
CA GLU A 454 8.61 -4.30 -9.39
C GLU A 454 9.21 -4.80 -10.71
N TYR A 455 8.37 -5.21 -11.67
CA TYR A 455 8.82 -5.66 -12.98
C TYR A 455 9.60 -4.58 -13.73
N VAL A 456 9.10 -3.34 -13.78
CA VAL A 456 9.79 -2.23 -14.46
C VAL A 456 11.13 -1.92 -13.79
N SER A 457 11.20 -2.03 -12.46
CA SER A 457 12.45 -1.87 -11.72
C SER A 457 13.47 -2.96 -12.10
N LYS A 458 13.06 -4.23 -12.05
CA LYS A 458 13.91 -5.37 -12.47
C LYS A 458 14.32 -5.29 -13.93
N LEU A 459 13.41 -4.88 -14.82
CA LEU A 459 13.67 -4.67 -16.24
C LEU A 459 14.83 -3.67 -16.42
N LYS A 460 14.79 -2.52 -15.72
CA LYS A 460 15.87 -1.53 -15.80
C LYS A 460 17.19 -2.11 -15.30
N ASP A 461 17.18 -2.84 -14.20
CA ASP A 461 18.40 -3.42 -13.59
C ASP A 461 19.05 -4.49 -14.48
N GLU A 462 18.27 -5.39 -15.09
CA GLU A 462 18.78 -6.45 -15.97
C GLU A 462 19.40 -5.87 -17.25
N PHE A 463 18.80 -4.82 -17.80
CA PHE A 463 19.32 -4.15 -19.01
C PHE A 463 20.58 -3.32 -18.77
N LEU A 464 20.92 -2.98 -17.51
CA LEU A 464 22.21 -2.36 -17.18
C LEU A 464 23.38 -3.33 -17.39
N ASN A 465 23.17 -4.63 -17.15
CA ASN A 465 24.22 -5.66 -17.19
C ASN A 465 24.19 -6.53 -18.46
N LYS A 466 23.58 -6.04 -19.54
CA LYS A 466 23.48 -6.74 -20.83
C LYS A 466 24.83 -6.95 -21.50
N ILE A 467 24.95 -8.05 -22.24
CA ILE A 467 26.16 -8.45 -22.97
C ILE A 467 25.90 -8.30 -24.48
N GLU A 468 26.77 -7.57 -25.18
CA GLU A 468 26.71 -7.45 -26.64
C GLU A 468 27.16 -8.76 -27.29
N ILE A 469 26.33 -9.30 -28.19
CA ILE A 469 26.68 -10.49 -28.97
C ILE A 469 27.48 -10.05 -30.21
N PRO A 470 28.60 -10.71 -30.54
CA PRO A 470 29.28 -10.50 -31.81
C PRO A 470 28.45 -11.00 -33.00
N PHE A 471 28.46 -10.27 -34.12
CA PHE A 471 27.67 -10.59 -35.32
C PHE A 471 27.81 -12.03 -35.82
N ASN A 472 29.02 -12.61 -35.71
CA ASN A 472 29.30 -13.98 -36.15
C ASN A 472 28.53 -15.04 -35.34
N ASN A 473 28.11 -14.72 -34.12
CA ASN A 473 27.46 -15.66 -33.20
C ASN A 473 25.93 -15.53 -33.22
N TYR A 474 25.37 -14.58 -33.97
CA TYR A 474 23.92 -14.30 -33.99
C TYR A 474 23.09 -15.53 -34.34
N THR A 475 23.52 -16.30 -35.34
CA THR A 475 22.79 -17.48 -35.80
C THR A 475 22.85 -18.63 -34.81
N GLN A 476 23.95 -18.78 -34.07
CA GLN A 476 24.11 -19.85 -33.08
C GLN A 476 23.27 -19.56 -31.82
N GLU A 477 23.35 -18.33 -31.31
CA GLU A 477 22.59 -17.92 -30.12
C GLU A 477 21.08 -17.96 -30.38
N ILE A 478 20.61 -17.52 -31.54
CA ILE A 478 19.16 -17.53 -31.84
C ILE A 478 18.60 -18.94 -32.01
N GLU A 479 19.39 -19.90 -32.50
CA GLU A 479 18.93 -21.29 -32.65
C GLU A 479 18.65 -21.95 -31.29
N ILE A 480 19.49 -21.69 -30.29
CA ILE A 480 19.29 -22.16 -28.91
C ILE A 480 18.02 -21.55 -28.28
N ILE A 481 17.80 -20.25 -28.49
CA ILE A 481 16.62 -19.55 -27.98
C ILE A 481 15.35 -20.03 -28.67
N GLU A 482 15.38 -20.25 -29.98
CA GLU A 482 14.21 -20.69 -30.76
C GLU A 482 13.73 -22.09 -30.34
N GLU A 483 14.63 -23.01 -30.01
CA GLU A 483 14.28 -24.35 -29.52
C GLU A 483 13.54 -24.26 -28.18
N LYS A 484 14.08 -23.51 -27.22
CA LYS A 484 13.43 -23.28 -25.92
C LYS A 484 12.07 -22.57 -26.09
N TYR A 485 12.02 -21.57 -26.97
CA TYR A 485 10.80 -20.81 -27.25
C TYR A 485 9.66 -21.68 -27.78
N LYS A 486 9.95 -22.65 -28.66
CA LYS A 486 8.94 -23.60 -29.16
C LYS A 486 8.37 -24.45 -28.03
N ASN A 487 9.22 -24.99 -27.17
CA ASN A 487 8.80 -25.78 -26.01
C ASN A 487 7.95 -24.95 -25.03
N GLU A 488 8.32 -23.68 -24.79
CA GLU A 488 7.54 -22.75 -23.97
C GLU A 488 6.18 -22.43 -24.59
N CYS A 489 6.09 -22.28 -25.91
CA CYS A 489 4.81 -22.04 -26.60
C CYS A 489 3.87 -23.25 -26.52
N GLU A 490 4.39 -24.46 -26.75
CA GLU A 490 3.61 -25.69 -26.60
C GLU A 490 3.05 -25.84 -25.18
N PHE A 491 3.86 -25.57 -24.17
CA PHE A 491 3.40 -25.57 -22.78
C PHE A 491 2.37 -24.46 -22.52
N PHE A 492 2.61 -23.25 -23.02
CA PHE A 492 1.71 -22.12 -22.82
C PHE A 492 0.33 -22.34 -23.44
N ASP A 493 0.26 -22.96 -24.63
CA ASP A 493 -1.02 -23.29 -25.28
C ASP A 493 -1.83 -24.27 -24.42
N LYS A 494 -1.19 -25.32 -23.89
CA LYS A 494 -1.82 -26.25 -22.93
C LYS A 494 -2.23 -25.55 -21.63
N PHE A 495 -1.40 -24.64 -21.13
CA PHE A 495 -1.68 -23.86 -19.93
C PHE A 495 -2.94 -22.99 -20.13
N VAL A 496 -3.03 -22.27 -21.25
CA VAL A 496 -4.19 -21.46 -21.63
C VAL A 496 -5.45 -22.31 -21.67
N GLN A 497 -5.44 -23.45 -22.37
CA GLN A 497 -6.58 -24.39 -22.45
C GLN A 497 -6.98 -25.02 -21.09
N THR A 498 -6.10 -24.95 -20.09
CA THR A 498 -6.34 -25.50 -18.75
C THR A 498 -7.10 -24.52 -17.86
N PHE A 499 -6.77 -23.23 -17.96
CA PHE A 499 -7.26 -22.18 -17.07
C PHE A 499 -8.29 -21.25 -17.69
N LEU A 500 -8.28 -21.08 -19.01
CA LEU A 500 -9.30 -20.34 -19.72
C LEU A 500 -10.31 -21.33 -20.30
N PRO A 501 -11.61 -21.14 -20.04
CA PRO A 501 -12.64 -21.95 -20.69
C PRO A 501 -12.60 -21.71 -22.20
N ASP A 502 -12.91 -22.75 -22.99
CA ASP A 502 -13.02 -22.66 -24.44
C ASP A 502 -14.06 -21.58 -24.80
N ASP A 503 -13.62 -20.59 -25.57
CA ASP A 503 -14.34 -19.48 -26.19
C ASP A 503 -15.78 -19.22 -25.71
N ILE A 504 -15.93 -18.27 -24.77
CA ILE A 504 -17.25 -17.78 -24.30
C ILE A 504 -18.06 -17.06 -25.43
N SER A 505 -17.50 -16.91 -26.65
CA SER A 505 -18.06 -16.01 -27.66
C SER A 505 -17.96 -16.43 -29.14
N LEU A 506 -17.42 -17.61 -29.48
CA LEU A 506 -17.24 -18.02 -30.89
C LEU A 506 -17.92 -19.33 -31.27
N THR A 507 -18.42 -20.11 -30.32
CA THR A 507 -19.19 -21.33 -30.62
C THR A 507 -20.66 -20.96 -30.80
N TYR A 508 -21.15 -21.13 -32.02
CA TYR A 508 -22.56 -21.00 -32.38
C TYR A 508 -23.36 -22.13 -31.73
N GLU A 509 -23.61 -22.13 -30.41
CA GLU A 509 -24.17 -23.32 -29.74
C GLU A 509 -23.54 -24.58 -30.33
N ASP A 510 -22.23 -24.78 -30.15
CA ASP A 510 -21.65 -26.03 -30.60
C ASP A 510 -22.34 -27.14 -29.83
N ASP A 511 -23.28 -27.80 -30.51
CA ASP A 511 -23.91 -29.08 -30.16
C ASP A 511 -22.87 -30.20 -30.05
N THR A 512 -21.56 -29.89 -30.08
CA THR A 512 -20.49 -30.83 -29.81
C THR A 512 -20.54 -31.19 -28.33
N PRO A 513 -20.98 -32.40 -27.98
CA PRO A 513 -21.02 -32.82 -26.60
C PRO A 513 -19.61 -32.86 -26.02
N ASP A 514 -19.49 -32.48 -24.76
CA ASP A 514 -18.24 -32.56 -24.00
C ASP A 514 -17.68 -33.98 -24.07
N LEU A 515 -16.63 -34.14 -24.88
CA LEU A 515 -16.05 -35.43 -25.24
C LEU A 515 -15.51 -36.19 -24.03
N SER A 516 -15.16 -35.47 -22.94
CA SER A 516 -14.72 -36.07 -21.67
C SER A 516 -15.81 -36.86 -20.94
N LYS A 517 -17.09 -36.54 -21.19
CA LYS A 517 -18.25 -37.12 -20.50
C LYS A 517 -18.93 -38.23 -21.30
N LEU A 518 -18.39 -38.58 -22.47
CA LEU A 518 -18.99 -39.53 -23.39
C LEU A 518 -18.40 -40.92 -23.23
N ASN A 519 -19.25 -41.93 -23.34
CA ASN A 519 -18.83 -43.34 -23.37
C ASN A 519 -18.41 -43.74 -24.81
N GLU A 520 -17.65 -44.82 -24.92
CA GLU A 520 -17.17 -45.38 -26.21
C GLU A 520 -18.28 -45.52 -27.27
N SER A 521 -19.47 -45.96 -26.86
CA SER A 521 -20.63 -46.12 -27.76
C SER A 521 -21.19 -44.80 -28.28
N GLN A 522 -21.08 -43.70 -27.52
CA GLN A 522 -21.53 -42.37 -27.91
C GLN A 522 -20.51 -41.71 -28.83
N ILE A 523 -19.20 -41.88 -28.56
CA ILE A 523 -18.12 -41.41 -29.44
C ILE A 523 -18.18 -42.12 -30.79
N LYS A 524 -18.41 -43.44 -30.78
CA LYS A 524 -18.63 -44.22 -32.01
C LYS A 524 -19.80 -43.69 -32.84
N LYS A 525 -20.93 -43.39 -32.20
CA LYS A 525 -22.10 -42.80 -32.87
C LYS A 525 -21.78 -41.45 -33.52
N LEU A 526 -20.97 -40.61 -32.87
CA LEU A 526 -20.58 -39.29 -33.38
C LEU A 526 -19.57 -39.38 -34.54
N LEU A 527 -18.68 -40.37 -34.53
CA LEU A 527 -17.78 -40.70 -35.63
C LEU A 527 -18.55 -41.23 -36.85
N ASP A 528 -19.50 -42.16 -36.63
CA ASP A 528 -20.34 -42.75 -37.67
C ASP A 528 -21.23 -41.70 -38.34
N GLU A 529 -21.76 -40.75 -37.56
CA GLU A 529 -22.53 -39.59 -38.04
C GLU A 529 -21.65 -38.49 -38.69
N LYS A 530 -20.31 -38.67 -38.73
CA LYS A 530 -19.31 -37.69 -39.20
C LYS A 530 -19.41 -36.32 -38.53
N LYS A 531 -19.91 -36.27 -37.30
CA LYS A 531 -20.06 -35.04 -36.52
C LYS A 531 -18.76 -34.61 -35.86
N ILE A 532 -17.82 -35.53 -35.68
CA ILE A 532 -16.54 -35.28 -35.00
C ILE A 532 -15.38 -35.85 -35.83
N LYS A 533 -14.28 -35.10 -35.93
CA LYS A 533 -12.99 -35.55 -36.47
C LYS A 533 -11.90 -35.13 -35.48
N ILE A 534 -11.20 -36.10 -34.90
CA ILE A 534 -10.12 -35.83 -33.96
C ILE A 534 -8.81 -36.18 -34.66
N PHE A 535 -7.89 -35.23 -34.66
CA PHE A 535 -6.53 -35.42 -35.13
C PHE A 535 -5.62 -35.47 -33.90
N ASP A 536 -4.69 -36.40 -33.89
CA ASP A 536 -3.62 -36.39 -32.91
C ASP A 536 -2.69 -35.21 -33.20
N GLU A 537 -2.53 -34.31 -32.22
CA GLU A 537 -1.69 -33.10 -32.31
C GLU A 537 -0.21 -33.41 -32.62
N GLN A 538 0.30 -34.58 -32.22
CA GLN A 538 1.72 -34.92 -32.41
C GLN A 538 1.99 -35.57 -33.77
N THR A 539 1.06 -36.39 -34.26
CA THR A 539 1.25 -37.18 -35.49
C THR A 539 0.46 -36.63 -36.68
N ASN A 540 -0.45 -35.69 -36.44
CA ASN A 540 -1.38 -35.11 -37.41
C ASN A 540 -2.22 -36.18 -38.14
N GLN A 541 -2.39 -37.35 -37.52
CA GLN A 541 -3.16 -38.46 -38.05
C GLN A 541 -4.60 -38.40 -37.54
N LEU A 542 -5.54 -38.77 -38.42
CA LEU A 542 -6.96 -38.86 -38.07
C LEU A 542 -7.17 -40.09 -37.18
N LEU A 543 -7.61 -39.86 -35.95
CA LEU A 543 -8.02 -40.92 -35.04
C LEU A 543 -9.41 -41.42 -35.47
N ASN A 544 -9.49 -42.70 -35.86
CA ASN A 544 -10.74 -43.34 -36.30
C ASN A 544 -11.29 -44.36 -35.30
N ASP A 545 -10.51 -44.70 -34.27
CA ASP A 545 -10.87 -45.71 -33.28
C ASP A 545 -11.42 -45.04 -32.01
N PRO A 546 -12.68 -45.32 -31.59
CA PRO A 546 -13.28 -44.74 -30.39
C PRO A 546 -12.47 -44.94 -29.10
N LEU A 547 -11.74 -46.05 -28.97
CA LEU A 547 -10.92 -46.35 -27.79
C LEU A 547 -9.68 -45.46 -27.71
N THR A 548 -8.95 -45.29 -28.82
CA THR A 548 -7.77 -44.41 -28.87
C THR A 548 -8.15 -42.95 -28.67
N ILE A 549 -9.34 -42.54 -29.14
CA ILE A 549 -9.91 -41.22 -28.87
C ILE A 549 -10.19 -41.03 -27.38
N MET A 550 -10.82 -42.00 -26.71
CA MET A 550 -11.06 -41.90 -25.26
C MET A 550 -9.76 -41.85 -24.45
N GLU A 551 -8.75 -42.65 -24.80
CA GLU A 551 -7.44 -42.60 -24.14
C GLU A 551 -6.74 -41.25 -24.37
N TYR A 552 -6.82 -40.71 -25.59
CA TYR A 552 -6.28 -39.39 -25.92
C TYR A 552 -6.94 -38.28 -25.08
N ILE A 553 -8.28 -38.27 -24.98
CA ILE A 553 -9.03 -37.31 -24.16
C ILE A 553 -8.66 -37.43 -22.68
N LYS A 554 -8.59 -38.67 -22.14
CA LYS A 554 -8.19 -38.89 -20.74
C LYS A 554 -6.78 -38.40 -20.46
N ASN A 555 -5.83 -38.61 -21.38
CA ASN A 555 -4.46 -38.13 -21.23
C ASN A 555 -4.42 -36.59 -21.21
N GLN A 556 -5.18 -35.92 -22.07
CA GLN A 556 -5.32 -34.46 -22.03
C GLN A 556 -5.92 -33.98 -20.70
N GLU A 557 -6.91 -34.67 -20.14
CA GLU A 557 -7.46 -34.32 -18.82
C GLU A 557 -6.46 -34.52 -17.68
N ILE A 558 -5.68 -35.59 -17.71
CA ILE A 558 -4.62 -35.84 -16.73
C ILE A 558 -3.57 -34.73 -16.79
N GLU A 559 -3.14 -34.33 -17.99
CA GLU A 559 -2.21 -33.21 -18.15
C GLU A 559 -2.81 -31.90 -17.60
N LYS A 560 -4.08 -31.60 -17.89
CA LYS A 560 -4.79 -30.42 -17.33
C LYS A 560 -4.83 -30.48 -15.79
N GLN A 561 -5.03 -31.65 -15.19
CA GLN A 561 -5.02 -31.83 -13.74
C GLN A 561 -3.62 -31.61 -13.15
N GLN A 562 -2.57 -32.17 -13.77
CA GLN A 562 -1.18 -31.98 -13.35
C GLN A 562 -0.79 -30.50 -13.37
N ILE A 563 -1.16 -29.76 -14.41
CA ILE A 563 -0.92 -28.32 -14.51
C ILE A 563 -1.64 -27.56 -13.38
N LYS A 564 -2.90 -27.93 -13.08
CA LYS A 564 -3.65 -27.33 -11.97
C LYS A 564 -3.03 -27.61 -10.60
N GLU A 565 -2.55 -28.82 -10.38
CA GLU A 565 -1.84 -29.19 -9.14
C GLU A 565 -0.51 -28.46 -9.01
N PHE A 566 0.24 -28.34 -10.10
CA PHE A 566 1.48 -27.56 -10.14
C PHE A 566 1.24 -26.10 -9.75
N VAL A 567 0.25 -25.42 -10.35
CA VAL A 567 -0.05 -24.02 -9.99
C VAL A 567 -0.49 -23.87 -8.54
N LYS A 568 -1.29 -24.81 -8.01
CA LYS A 568 -1.65 -24.81 -6.58
C LYS A 568 -0.41 -24.94 -5.69
N SER A 569 0.57 -25.74 -6.08
CA SER A 569 1.82 -25.90 -5.33
C SER A 569 2.70 -24.63 -5.30
N LEU A 570 2.50 -23.68 -6.21
CA LEU A 570 3.21 -22.39 -6.23
C LEU A 570 2.58 -21.35 -5.28
N SER A 571 1.35 -21.57 -4.82
CA SER A 571 0.61 -20.66 -3.92
C SER A 571 0.89 -20.85 -2.43
N SER A 572 1.84 -21.75 -2.11
CA SER A 572 2.45 -21.97 -0.79
C SER A 572 3.90 -21.54 -0.82
#